data_AF-A0AAV3JWU7-F1
#
_entry.id   AF-A0AAV3JWU7-F1
#
_cell.length_a   1.000
_cell.length_b   1.000
_cell.length_c   1.000
_cell.angle_alpha   90.00
_cell.angle_beta   90.00
_cell.angle_gamma   90.00
#
_symmetry.space_group_name_H-M   'P 1'
#
loop_
_entity.id
_entity.type
_entity.pdbx_description
1 polymer ?
#
loop_
_entity_poly.entity_id
_entity_poly.type
_entity_poly.pdbx_seq_one_letter_code
_entity_poly.pdbx_strand_id
1 'polypeptide(L)'
;MQQNDLTKSLVEAFLYLAPQEGLYPTHISNITLMRVDHSTQPVAVLQEPSIVLVIQGVKRAYIGKDIFKFQQGQCLFISIAIPFDCDTLVEREPMLAIAIKFEPQMMAELAAKMDKEQ
;
A
#
# COMPACT_ATOMS: atom_id res chain seq x y z
N MET A 1 -17.52 19.54 -0.45
CA MET A 1 -16.55 20.11 0.53
C MET A 1 -16.10 19.09 1.59
N GLN A 2 -16.92 18.11 2.01
CA GLN A 2 -16.57 17.13 3.07
C GLN A 2 -15.44 16.12 2.75
N GLN A 3 -15.19 15.76 1.48
CA GLN A 3 -14.19 14.72 1.12
C GLN A 3 -12.73 15.15 1.37
N ASN A 4 -12.44 16.45 1.31
CA ASN A 4 -11.08 16.97 1.48
C ASN A 4 -10.67 17.05 2.96
N ASP A 5 -11.64 17.22 3.88
CA ASP A 5 -11.36 17.31 5.32
C ASP A 5 -10.95 15.96 5.91
N LEU A 6 -11.62 14.87 5.49
CA LEU A 6 -11.26 13.52 5.94
C LEU A 6 -9.86 13.12 5.47
N THR A 7 -9.55 13.39 4.21
CA THR A 7 -8.23 13.09 3.62
C THR A 7 -7.13 13.85 4.35
N LYS A 8 -7.34 15.13 4.63
CA LYS A 8 -6.40 15.95 5.39
C LYS A 8 -6.20 15.43 6.82
N SER A 9 -7.30 15.13 7.52
CA SER A 9 -7.25 14.58 8.89
C SER A 9 -6.51 13.23 8.93
N LEU A 10 -6.69 12.41 7.89
CA LEU A 10 -5.99 11.13 7.77
C LEU A 10 -4.48 11.34 7.56
N VAL A 11 -4.08 12.28 6.71
CA VAL A 11 -2.66 12.64 6.53
C VAL A 11 -2.05 13.17 7.83
N GLU A 12 -2.73 14.06 8.55
CA GLU A 12 -2.27 14.59 9.84
C GLU A 12 -2.09 13.48 10.89
N ALA A 13 -3.07 12.58 11.00
CA ALA A 13 -2.97 11.42 11.89
C ALA A 13 -1.82 10.48 11.48
N PHE A 14 -1.63 10.28 10.18
CA PHE A 14 -0.53 9.45 9.66
C PHE A 14 0.83 10.07 10.02
N LEU A 15 1.02 11.37 9.82
CA LEU A 15 2.26 12.07 10.15
C LEU A 15 2.56 12.07 11.65
N TYR A 16 1.53 12.09 12.49
CA TYR A 16 1.68 11.93 13.94
C TYR A 16 2.16 10.51 14.31
N LEU A 17 1.63 9.47 13.66
CA LEU A 17 1.99 8.07 13.93
C LEU A 17 3.31 7.64 13.27
N ALA A 18 3.68 8.25 12.14
CA ALA A 18 4.89 8.00 11.37
C ALA A 18 5.70 9.31 11.23
N PRO A 19 6.39 9.74 12.30
CA PRO A 19 7.05 11.05 12.35
C PRO A 19 8.27 11.15 11.42
N GLN A 20 8.84 10.04 10.97
CA GLN A 20 10.01 9.97 10.09
C GLN A 20 9.77 8.96 8.96
N GLU A 21 10.63 8.98 7.95
CA GLU A 21 10.64 7.94 6.92
C GLU A 21 10.81 6.54 7.52
N GLY A 22 10.02 5.58 7.03
CA GLY A 22 10.12 4.19 7.45
C GLY A 22 8.80 3.41 7.39
N LEU A 23 8.86 2.21 7.98
CA LEU A 23 7.73 1.31 8.15
C LEU A 23 7.33 1.27 9.62
N TYR A 24 6.04 1.45 9.89
CA TYR A 24 5.47 1.51 11.24
C TYR A 24 4.39 0.43 11.39
N PRO A 25 4.73 -0.74 11.96
CA PRO A 25 3.75 -1.73 12.34
C PRO A 25 2.75 -1.13 13.34
N THR A 26 1.47 -1.46 13.19
CA THR A 26 0.42 -0.99 14.11
C THR A 26 0.07 -2.04 15.14
N HIS A 27 -0.75 -1.67 16.14
CA HIS A 27 -1.35 -2.63 17.07
C HIS A 27 -2.39 -3.57 16.40
N ILE A 28 -2.83 -3.25 15.19
CA ILE A 28 -3.68 -4.14 14.40
C ILE A 28 -2.74 -5.04 13.60
N SER A 29 -2.84 -6.35 13.84
CA SER A 29 -2.06 -7.37 13.13
C SER A 29 -2.15 -7.17 11.62
N ASN A 30 -1.02 -7.36 10.93
CA ASN A 30 -0.90 -7.29 9.47
C ASN A 30 -1.13 -5.90 8.85
N ILE A 31 -1.31 -4.84 9.64
CA ILE A 31 -1.36 -3.47 9.17
C ILE A 31 -0.03 -2.76 9.47
N THR A 32 0.57 -2.19 8.42
CA THR A 32 1.80 -1.39 8.49
C THR A 32 1.59 -0.06 7.79
N LEU A 33 1.98 1.03 8.44
CA LEU A 33 2.04 2.35 7.82
C LEU A 33 3.41 2.51 7.15
N MET A 34 3.42 3.04 5.93
CA MET A 34 4.62 3.30 5.14
C MET A 34 4.73 4.79 4.89
N ARG A 35 5.88 5.38 5.24
CA ARG A 35 6.22 6.76 4.91
C ARG A 35 7.53 6.77 4.14
N VAL A 36 7.55 7.47 3.01
CA VAL A 36 8.74 7.68 2.17
C VAL A 36 8.84 9.15 1.83
N ASP A 37 9.94 9.79 2.22
CA ASP A 37 10.09 11.25 2.15
C ASP A 37 10.79 11.73 0.88
N HIS A 38 11.30 10.80 0.07
CA HIS A 38 12.00 11.10 -1.17
C HIS A 38 11.63 10.13 -2.29
N SER A 39 11.81 10.55 -3.55
CA SER A 39 11.63 9.65 -4.68
C SER A 39 12.69 8.55 -4.64
N THR A 40 12.26 7.30 -4.77
CA THR A 40 13.16 6.14 -4.74
C THR A 40 13.46 5.65 -6.16
N GLN A 41 14.57 4.94 -6.33
CA GLN A 41 14.76 4.14 -7.54
C GLN A 41 13.88 2.88 -7.49
N PRO A 42 13.56 2.27 -8.64
CA PRO A 42 12.94 0.95 -8.70
C PRO A 42 13.78 -0.07 -7.93
N VAL A 43 13.13 -0.77 -6.99
CA VAL A 43 13.73 -1.86 -6.22
C VAL A 43 12.87 -3.12 -6.33
N ALA A 44 13.52 -4.25 -6.51
CA ALA A 44 12.87 -5.56 -6.57
C ALA A 44 12.29 -5.94 -5.20
N VAL A 45 11.01 -6.31 -5.17
CA VAL A 45 10.33 -6.81 -3.98
C VAL A 45 9.61 -8.13 -4.29
N LEU A 46 9.63 -9.06 -3.34
CA LEU A 46 8.71 -10.19 -3.33
C LEU A 46 7.49 -9.77 -2.52
N GLN A 47 6.41 -9.41 -3.20
CA GLN A 47 5.22 -8.91 -2.53
C GLN A 47 4.32 -10.08 -2.12
N GLU A 48 4.04 -10.18 -0.83
CA GLU A 48 3.06 -11.12 -0.29
C GLU A 48 1.61 -10.64 -0.56
N PRO A 49 0.62 -11.54 -0.50
CA PRO A 49 -0.78 -11.17 -0.65
C PRO A 49 -1.19 -10.01 0.26
N SER A 50 -1.63 -8.91 -0.33
CA SER A 50 -1.86 -7.65 0.39
C SER A 50 -2.68 -6.63 -0.40
N ILE A 51 -3.23 -5.66 0.34
CA ILE A 51 -3.67 -4.36 -0.17
C ILE A 51 -2.64 -3.32 0.25
N VAL A 52 -2.18 -2.48 -0.69
CA VAL A 52 -1.41 -1.26 -0.38
C VAL A 52 -2.22 -0.06 -0.84
N LEU A 53 -2.81 0.66 0.11
CA LEU A 53 -3.61 1.87 -0.14
C LEU A 53 -2.72 3.11 -0.06
N VAL A 54 -2.66 3.89 -1.14
CA VAL A 54 -1.91 5.15 -1.18
C VAL A 54 -2.79 6.27 -0.61
N ILE A 55 -2.36 6.86 0.50
CA ILE A 55 -3.02 7.99 1.16
C ILE A 55 -2.56 9.31 0.56
N GLN A 56 -1.27 9.41 0.24
CA GLN A 56 -0.64 10.59 -0.34
C GLN A 56 0.58 10.18 -1.16
N GLY A 57 0.95 10.99 -2.15
CA GLY A 57 2.08 10.73 -3.04
C GLY A 57 1.74 9.71 -4.11
N VAL A 58 2.77 9.07 -4.66
CA VAL A 58 2.64 8.12 -5.77
C VAL A 58 3.52 6.90 -5.54
N LYS A 59 2.93 5.71 -5.68
CA LYS A 59 3.64 4.43 -5.77
C LYS A 59 3.59 3.93 -7.21
N ARG A 60 4.67 3.34 -7.71
CA ARG A 60 4.64 2.61 -8.99
C ARG A 60 5.07 1.16 -8.81
N ALA A 61 4.43 0.27 -9.55
CA ALA A 61 4.81 -1.14 -9.68
C ALA A 61 5.10 -1.44 -11.16
N TYR A 62 6.20 -2.14 -11.41
CA TYR A 62 6.70 -2.49 -12.72
C TYR A 62 6.51 -3.99 -12.92
N ILE A 63 5.49 -4.37 -13.69
CA ILE A 63 5.10 -5.77 -13.87
C ILE A 63 5.25 -6.11 -15.36
N GLY A 64 6.26 -6.92 -15.67
CA GLY A 64 6.60 -7.22 -17.07
C GLY A 64 7.06 -5.96 -17.81
N LYS A 65 6.26 -5.50 -18.77
CA LYS A 65 6.54 -4.28 -19.56
C LYS A 65 5.70 -3.08 -19.12
N ASP A 66 4.78 -3.29 -18.19
CA ASP A 66 3.79 -2.29 -17.81
C ASP A 66 4.15 -1.62 -16.49
N ILE A 67 3.80 -0.33 -16.38
CA ILE A 67 3.97 0.47 -15.17
C ILE A 67 2.60 0.82 -14.63
N PHE A 68 2.29 0.28 -13.46
CA PHE A 68 1.07 0.58 -12.73
C PHE A 68 1.33 1.71 -11.73
N LYS A 69 0.63 2.82 -11.89
CA LYS A 69 0.75 4.00 -11.01
C LYS A 69 -0.42 4.05 -10.05
N PHE A 70 -0.13 4.19 -8.77
CA PHE A 70 -1.10 4.33 -7.69
C PHE A 70 -0.92 5.69 -7.02
N GLN A 71 -1.95 6.51 -7.05
CA GLN A 71 -2.00 7.83 -6.44
C GLN A 71 -2.99 7.82 -5.27
N GLN A 72 -3.14 8.96 -4.60
CA GLN A 72 -4.08 9.12 -3.48
C GLN A 72 -5.46 8.49 -3.76
N GLY A 73 -5.89 7.63 -2.83
CA GLY A 73 -7.16 6.91 -2.88
C GLY A 73 -7.15 5.64 -3.74
N GLN A 74 -6.06 5.36 -4.45
CA GLN A 74 -5.89 4.13 -5.22
C GLN A 74 -5.14 3.08 -4.41
N CYS A 75 -5.40 1.81 -4.71
CA CYS A 75 -4.75 0.70 -4.04
C CYS A 75 -4.16 -0.30 -5.04
N LEU A 76 -3.04 -0.88 -4.66
CA LEU A 76 -2.49 -2.10 -5.24
C LEU A 76 -3.10 -3.28 -4.48
N PHE A 77 -3.70 -4.22 -5.19
CA PHE A 77 -4.17 -5.49 -4.63
C PHE A 77 -3.42 -6.64 -5.29
N ILE A 78 -2.83 -7.49 -4.48
CA ILE A 78 -2.10 -8.67 -4.91
C ILE A 78 -2.64 -9.87 -4.14
N SER A 79 -3.13 -10.89 -4.86
CA SER A 79 -3.71 -12.10 -4.27
C SER A 79 -2.72 -13.26 -4.14
N ILE A 80 -1.60 -13.22 -4.87
CA ILE A 80 -0.57 -14.25 -4.90
C ILE A 80 0.81 -13.64 -4.73
N ALA A 81 1.75 -14.36 -4.12
CA ALA A 81 3.12 -13.87 -3.96
C ALA A 81 3.81 -13.76 -5.33
N ILE A 82 4.24 -12.54 -5.71
CA ILE A 82 4.92 -12.29 -6.99
C ILE A 82 6.11 -11.33 -6.82
N PRO A 83 7.22 -11.54 -7.56
CA PRO A 83 8.30 -10.57 -7.63
C PRO A 83 7.98 -9.46 -8.63
N PHE A 84 8.21 -8.20 -8.26
CA PHE A 84 8.20 -7.05 -9.19
C PHE A 84 9.06 -5.91 -8.65
N ASP A 85 9.47 -5.00 -9.54
CA ASP A 85 10.15 -3.78 -9.11
C ASP A 85 9.11 -2.73 -8.72
N CYS A 86 9.40 -1.96 -7.67
CA CYS A 86 8.54 -0.85 -7.27
C CYS A 86 9.35 0.36 -6.86
N ASP A 87 8.76 1.54 -7.02
CA ASP A 87 9.32 2.77 -6.50
C ASP A 87 8.24 3.70 -5.97
N THR A 88 8.70 4.83 -5.46
CA THR A 88 7.90 5.94 -4.98
C THR A 88 8.33 7.21 -5.70
N LEU A 89 7.36 8.03 -6.09
CA LEU A 89 7.60 9.41 -6.51
C LEU A 89 7.08 10.37 -5.44
N VAL A 90 7.97 11.22 -4.96
CA VAL A 90 7.70 12.33 -4.05
C VAL A 90 7.98 13.64 -4.78
N GLU A 91 6.98 14.52 -4.84
CA GLU A 91 7.12 15.86 -5.42
C GLU A 91 7.24 16.94 -4.33
N ARG A 92 6.17 17.15 -3.55
CA ARG A 92 6.12 18.20 -2.51
C ARG A 92 5.92 17.64 -1.11
N GLU A 93 5.20 16.54 -1.02
CA GLU A 93 4.74 15.93 0.22
C GLU A 93 5.09 14.45 0.22
N PRO A 94 5.39 13.84 1.39
CA PRO A 94 5.83 12.45 1.46
C PRO A 94 4.77 11.50 0.91
N MET A 95 5.23 10.35 0.41
CA MET A 95 4.33 9.25 0.07
C MET A 95 3.94 8.53 1.36
N LEU A 96 2.63 8.44 1.58
CA LEU A 96 2.03 7.78 2.73
C LEU A 96 1.15 6.65 2.23
N ALA A 97 1.36 5.44 2.74
CA ALA A 97 0.56 4.28 2.35
C ALA A 97 0.26 3.35 3.52
N ILE A 98 -0.88 2.67 3.48
CA ILE A 98 -1.24 1.63 4.42
C ILE A 98 -1.11 0.29 3.70
N ALA A 99 -0.23 -0.57 4.20
CA ALA A 99 -0.12 -1.95 3.76
C ALA A 99 -0.92 -2.85 4.70
N ILE A 100 -1.85 -3.62 4.14
CA ILE A 100 -2.66 -4.62 4.82
C ILE A 100 -2.31 -5.96 4.22
N LYS A 101 -1.57 -6.79 4.95
CA LYS A 101 -1.24 -8.16 4.51
C LYS A 101 -2.40 -9.11 4.82
N PHE A 102 -2.63 -10.05 3.92
CA PHE A 102 -3.56 -11.14 4.17
C PHE A 102 -2.82 -12.36 4.68
N GLU A 103 -3.40 -13.04 5.66
CA GLU A 103 -2.88 -14.32 6.08
C GLU A 103 -3.17 -15.37 4.98
N PRO A 104 -2.19 -16.21 4.61
CA PRO A 104 -2.39 -17.23 3.58
C PRO A 104 -3.58 -18.15 3.86
N GLN A 105 -3.85 -18.45 5.14
CA GLN A 105 -4.99 -19.26 5.58
C GLN A 105 -6.32 -18.56 5.26
N MET A 106 -6.43 -17.26 5.56
CA MET A 106 -7.62 -16.47 5.23
C MET A 106 -7.86 -16.42 3.72
N MET A 107 -6.80 -16.28 2.91
CA MET A 107 -6.92 -16.29 1.45
C MET A 107 -7.38 -17.65 0.91
N ALA A 108 -6.85 -18.75 1.45
CA ALA A 108 -7.25 -20.10 1.09
C ALA A 108 -8.72 -20.37 1.44
N GLU A 109 -9.18 -19.94 2.63
CA GLU A 109 -10.58 -20.05 3.03
C GLU A 109 -11.51 -19.23 2.14
N LEU A 110 -11.11 -18.02 1.75
CA LEU A 110 -11.89 -17.16 0.86
C LEU A 110 -12.04 -17.80 -0.53
N ALA A 111 -10.93 -18.30 -1.09
CA ALA A 111 -10.96 -19.00 -2.38
C ALA A 111 -11.88 -20.23 -2.33
N ALA A 112 -11.78 -21.05 -1.28
CA ALA A 112 -12.62 -22.23 -1.10
C ALA A 112 -14.11 -21.92 -0.92
N LYS A 113 -14.48 -20.72 -0.43
CA LYS A 113 -15.87 -20.26 -0.34
C LYS A 113 -16.40 -19.79 -1.69
N MET A 114 -15.57 -19.11 -2.50
CA MET A 114 -15.96 -18.66 -3.83
C MET A 114 -16.23 -19.84 -4.78
N ASP A 115 -15.48 -20.93 -4.65
CA ASP A 115 -15.70 -22.14 -5.45
C ASP A 115 -17.00 -22.89 -5.11
N LYS A 116 -17.57 -22.65 -3.92
CA LYS A 116 -18.83 -23.28 -3.47
C LYS A 116 -20.10 -22.54 -3.92
N GLU A 117 -19.95 -21.37 -4.55
CA GLU A 117 -21.07 -20.60 -5.12
C GLU A 117 -21.19 -20.77 -6.65
N GLN A 118 -20.59 -21.83 -7.20
CA GLN A 118 -20.80 -22.29 -8.59
C GLN A 118 -21.75 -23.48 -8.67
#